data_AF-A0A1Q8DXA4-F1
#
_entry.id   AF-A0A1Q8DXA4-F1
#
_cell.length_a   1.000
_cell.length_b   1.000
_cell.length_c   1.000
_cell.angle_alpha   90.00
_cell.angle_beta   90.00
_cell.angle_gamma   90.00
#
_symmetry.space_group_name_H-M   'P 1'
#
loop_
_entity.id
_entity.type
_entity.pdbx_description
1 polymer ?
#
loop_
_entity_poly.entity_id
_entity_poly.type
_entity_poly.pdbx_seq_one_letter_code
_entity_poly.pdbx_strand_id
1 'polypeptide(L)'
;MSKFESNHNKDSKIAPVTSMGVQQTNSISISTKSSKPTMVRCMLSVAVASSLLLMAGCGDDDTTITTEYITSVQTINTFNKAQIDGGFGLKNTATPAAKCDIKIEKVSYPTVGAAGERTNATAALMLPSGDSADCQGDRPVLLYAHGTTTEKTYDFSQVGNPQNPAGSEATLIAANFAAQGYIVVAPNYAGYDDSELDYHPYLVADQQSTDMVDALDSARVIIKKQQRSNDTKYTNIDDSGELFISGYSQGGYVAMAAARLLEQQGKSVTAIAPSSGPYALAAFGDTIFSGNVNIGATRFAPLLATGLQKKYKNIYQNSTDIFTTNYSNTQLPSLLSFGELVAANKLPDNALFEDNPENNPTLDMLRPPTVPFAFLGFADDNYLIKTDFRTTYVADALQNPDSLIAKTGVLPADSPQNNLRKALKANDLRGYIPKIPTLICGGNQDPTVYYDLNTGSMSAILQQASMSPAASLNITVLDVDATNDDDRDQNTVLSIGSAAMSNAWMNTDTIDNIQNRFATTLTAVQNQAIADAQSAGVTDPELLAQAASAAVLASYHGGLASASCTQAAREFFEQNFRQS
;
A
#
# COMPACT_ATOMS: atom_id res chain seq x y z
N MET A 1 48.69 26.52 32.61
CA MET A 1 50.13 26.86 32.55
C MET A 1 50.72 26.14 31.34
N SER A 2 51.35 26.91 30.42
CA SER A 2 52.18 26.58 29.22
C SER A 2 51.67 25.49 28.26
N LYS A 3 51.34 25.69 26.96
CA LYS A 3 51.83 26.56 25.86
C LYS A 3 53.32 26.40 25.50
N PHE A 4 53.58 25.83 24.31
CA PHE A 4 54.69 26.01 23.34
C PHE A 4 54.18 25.33 22.03
N GLU A 5 53.90 25.93 20.86
CA GLU A 5 54.62 26.87 19.96
C GLU A 5 56.04 26.39 19.61
N SER A 6 56.57 26.34 18.36
CA SER A 6 56.14 26.79 17.03
C SER A 6 57.16 26.31 15.95
N ASN A 7 56.81 26.49 14.66
CA ASN A 7 57.68 26.87 13.51
C ASN A 7 58.57 25.79 12.85
N HIS A 8 58.89 25.78 11.54
CA HIS A 8 58.78 26.71 10.38
C HIS A 8 59.11 25.86 9.11
N ASN A 9 58.42 25.96 7.96
CA ASN A 9 58.52 26.95 6.86
C ASN A 9 59.34 26.48 5.62
N LYS A 10 58.75 26.59 4.42
CA LYS A 10 59.27 27.02 3.09
C LYS A 10 58.45 26.39 1.96
N ASP A 11 57.54 27.09 1.26
CA ASP A 11 57.69 28.14 0.22
C ASP A 11 58.37 27.71 -1.10
N SER A 12 57.58 27.60 -2.18
CA SER A 12 57.64 28.48 -3.37
C SER A 12 56.45 28.15 -4.32
N LYS A 13 55.51 29.06 -4.70
CA LYS A 13 55.59 30.26 -5.57
C LYS A 13 56.01 29.86 -7.01
N ILE A 14 55.32 30.16 -8.13
CA ILE A 14 54.57 31.36 -8.59
C ILE A 14 53.70 31.00 -9.83
N ALA A 15 52.66 31.82 -10.04
CA ALA A 15 51.64 31.78 -11.09
C ALA A 15 52.07 32.45 -12.45
N PRO A 16 51.17 33.12 -13.19
CA PRO A 16 50.46 32.72 -14.42
C PRO A 16 50.94 33.50 -15.66
N VAL A 17 50.27 33.41 -16.83
CA VAL A 17 50.00 34.53 -17.79
C VAL A 17 49.34 34.04 -19.11
N THR A 18 48.37 34.88 -19.54
CA THR A 18 47.58 35.12 -20.79
C THR A 18 48.29 34.82 -22.15
N SER A 19 47.71 34.79 -23.38
CA SER A 19 46.61 35.51 -24.06
C SER A 19 46.43 35.06 -25.54
N MET A 20 45.26 35.36 -26.15
CA MET A 20 45.00 35.86 -27.54
C MET A 20 44.98 34.98 -28.83
N GLY A 21 44.01 35.33 -29.71
CA GLY A 21 43.95 35.17 -31.19
C GLY A 21 42.87 34.21 -31.69
N VAL A 22 41.67 34.54 -32.20
CA VAL A 22 41.18 35.43 -33.30
C VAL A 22 41.50 34.95 -34.73
N GLN A 23 40.42 34.68 -35.49
CA GLN A 23 40.04 35.11 -36.88
C GLN A 23 39.56 33.99 -37.84
N GLN A 24 38.27 34.08 -38.28
CA GLN A 24 37.74 34.36 -39.64
C GLN A 24 38.06 33.30 -40.72
N THR A 25 37.25 32.93 -41.72
CA THR A 25 36.11 33.48 -42.51
C THR A 25 35.76 32.37 -43.53
N ASN A 26 34.58 32.18 -44.11
CA ASN A 26 33.93 33.04 -45.11
C ASN A 26 32.56 32.45 -45.50
N SER A 27 31.61 33.35 -45.71
CA SER A 27 30.31 33.22 -46.37
C SER A 27 30.41 33.50 -47.87
N ILE A 28 29.34 33.23 -48.64
CA ILE A 28 28.80 33.90 -49.87
C ILE A 28 27.59 33.04 -50.32
N SER A 29 26.31 33.42 -50.16
CA SER A 29 25.46 34.40 -50.91
C SER A 29 25.20 33.99 -52.37
N ILE A 30 23.96 33.89 -52.90
CA ILE A 30 23.17 34.95 -53.60
C ILE A 30 21.87 34.30 -54.19
N SER A 31 20.67 34.83 -53.87
CA SER A 31 19.65 35.50 -54.76
C SER A 31 18.90 34.61 -55.80
N THR A 32 17.62 34.71 -56.19
CA THR A 32 16.46 35.64 -55.98
C THR A 32 15.20 35.08 -56.72
N LYS A 33 14.00 35.50 -56.26
CA LYS A 33 12.73 35.78 -57.01
C LYS A 33 12.01 34.62 -57.75
N SER A 34 10.78 34.24 -57.35
CA SER A 34 9.45 34.85 -57.62
C SER A 34 8.79 34.40 -58.92
N SER A 35 7.67 33.65 -58.82
CA SER A 35 6.36 33.94 -59.45
C SER A 35 5.39 32.74 -59.32
N LYS A 36 4.15 32.99 -58.87
CA LYS A 36 2.98 32.06 -58.95
C LYS A 36 2.60 31.82 -60.43
N PRO A 37 1.86 30.73 -60.78
CA PRO A 37 0.41 30.93 -60.97
C PRO A 37 -0.53 29.70 -60.76
N THR A 38 -1.82 30.03 -60.58
CA THR A 38 -3.09 29.35 -60.97
C THR A 38 -3.56 28.02 -60.35
N MET A 39 -4.73 28.12 -59.71
CA MET A 39 -5.66 27.03 -59.40
C MET A 39 -6.34 26.47 -60.65
N VAL A 40 -6.54 25.15 -60.70
CA VAL A 40 -7.66 24.52 -61.40
C VAL A 40 -8.35 23.55 -60.44
N ARG A 41 -9.63 23.80 -60.19
CA ARG A 41 -10.56 22.91 -59.49
C ARG A 41 -10.93 21.75 -60.42
N CYS A 42 -10.95 20.53 -59.90
CA CYS A 42 -11.90 19.51 -60.33
C CYS A 42 -12.34 18.69 -59.11
N MET A 43 -13.64 18.75 -58.82
CA MET A 43 -14.36 17.82 -57.97
C MET A 43 -14.35 16.43 -58.61
N LEU A 44 -14.27 15.36 -57.81
CA LEU A 44 -15.37 14.38 -57.70
C LEU A 44 -15.10 13.37 -56.57
N SER A 45 -16.16 13.11 -55.83
CA SER A 45 -16.31 12.15 -54.74
C SER A 45 -16.26 10.69 -55.21
N VAL A 46 -15.92 9.78 -54.30
CA VAL A 46 -16.71 8.60 -53.85
C VAL A 46 -15.78 7.58 -53.19
N ALA A 47 -16.19 7.13 -52.00
CA ALA A 47 -15.55 6.13 -51.16
C ALA A 47 -15.56 4.72 -51.77
N VAL A 48 -14.65 3.85 -51.32
CA VAL A 48 -14.93 2.55 -50.64
C VAL A 48 -13.61 1.80 -50.41
N ALA A 49 -13.35 1.55 -49.11
CA ALA A 49 -12.78 0.38 -48.44
C ALA A 49 -11.54 -0.38 -48.97
N SER A 50 -10.64 -0.59 -47.98
CA SER A 50 -9.87 -1.81 -47.68
C SER A 50 -8.48 -2.01 -48.28
N SER A 51 -7.50 -1.73 -47.41
CA SER A 51 -6.37 -2.61 -47.03
C SER A 51 -5.25 -2.87 -48.04
N LEU A 52 -4.09 -2.22 -47.85
CA LEU A 52 -2.77 -2.85 -47.64
C LEU A 52 -1.60 -1.82 -47.67
N LEU A 53 -0.94 -1.72 -46.51
CA LEU A 53 0.48 -1.45 -46.22
C LEU A 53 1.48 -1.33 -47.40
N LEU A 54 2.11 -0.15 -47.59
CA LEU A 54 3.54 0.17 -47.31
C LEU A 54 4.04 1.43 -48.08
N MET A 55 4.49 2.41 -47.30
CA MET A 55 5.69 3.27 -47.44
C MET A 55 5.97 4.05 -48.75
N ALA A 56 6.03 5.39 -48.63
CA ALA A 56 7.19 6.19 -49.05
C ALA A 56 7.08 7.63 -48.51
N GLY A 57 7.92 7.95 -47.53
CA GLY A 57 8.12 9.30 -47.02
C GLY A 57 9.38 9.35 -46.18
N CYS A 58 10.55 9.28 -46.84
CA CYS A 58 11.85 9.48 -46.21
C CYS A 58 11.98 10.91 -45.68
N GLY A 59 12.30 11.02 -44.40
CA GLY A 59 12.95 12.15 -43.74
C GLY A 59 13.37 11.66 -42.37
N ASP A 60 14.66 11.71 -42.06
CA ASP A 60 15.29 11.23 -40.82
C ASP A 60 14.43 11.46 -39.58
N ASP A 61 13.92 10.39 -38.97
CA ASP A 61 13.38 10.42 -37.61
C ASP A 61 13.55 9.03 -36.99
N ASP A 62 14.40 8.91 -35.97
CA ASP A 62 14.36 7.81 -35.00
C ASP A 62 13.00 7.90 -34.27
N THR A 63 11.92 7.42 -34.90
CA THR A 63 10.62 7.28 -34.26
C THR A 63 10.68 6.08 -33.33
N THR A 64 11.29 6.29 -32.16
CA THR A 64 10.92 5.55 -30.97
C THR A 64 9.41 5.69 -30.85
N ILE A 65 8.64 4.62 -31.07
CA ILE A 65 7.22 4.60 -30.69
C ILE A 65 7.23 4.69 -29.16
N THR A 66 7.18 5.90 -28.63
CA THR A 66 6.91 6.11 -27.22
C THR A 66 5.46 5.74 -27.01
N THR A 67 5.18 4.60 -26.40
CA THR A 67 3.86 4.29 -25.86
C THR A 67 3.48 5.43 -24.92
N GLU A 68 2.61 6.33 -25.36
CA GLU A 68 2.13 7.45 -24.55
C GLU A 68 0.95 6.94 -23.71
N TYR A 69 1.19 6.72 -22.42
CA TYR A 69 0.14 6.41 -21.47
C TYR A 69 -0.66 7.69 -21.20
N ILE A 70 -1.85 7.78 -21.81
CA ILE A 70 -2.72 8.94 -21.69
C ILE A 70 -3.66 8.76 -20.50
N THR A 71 -3.74 9.79 -19.66
CA THR A 71 -4.73 9.84 -18.59
C THR A 71 -6.16 9.85 -19.14
N SER A 72 -6.96 8.85 -18.79
CA SER A 72 -8.34 8.68 -19.26
C SER A 72 -9.29 8.32 -18.11
N VAL A 73 -10.60 8.50 -18.34
CA VAL A 73 -11.63 8.23 -17.34
C VAL A 73 -12.87 7.59 -17.98
N GLN A 74 -13.45 6.62 -17.27
CA GLN A 74 -14.67 5.91 -17.66
C GLN A 74 -15.64 5.82 -16.49
N THR A 75 -16.90 6.18 -16.70
CA THR A 75 -17.97 5.94 -15.72
C THR A 75 -18.25 4.45 -15.62
N ILE A 76 -18.18 3.90 -14.40
CA ILE A 76 -18.46 2.48 -14.12
C ILE A 76 -19.87 2.32 -13.58
N ASN A 77 -20.22 3.04 -12.51
CA ASN A 77 -21.53 2.92 -11.88
C ASN A 77 -21.95 4.19 -11.12
N THR A 78 -23.20 4.25 -10.68
CA THR A 78 -23.72 5.29 -9.79
C THR A 78 -24.70 4.66 -8.81
N PHE A 79 -24.55 4.98 -7.53
CA PHE A 79 -25.40 4.48 -6.46
C PHE A 79 -26.04 5.64 -5.72
N ASN A 80 -27.35 5.55 -5.52
CA ASN A 80 -28.05 6.47 -4.63
C ASN A 80 -27.96 6.00 -3.17
N LYS A 81 -28.26 6.89 -2.23
CA LYS A 81 -28.27 6.61 -0.79
C LYS A 81 -29.01 5.32 -0.39
N ALA A 82 -30.21 5.11 -0.94
CA ALA A 82 -31.01 3.93 -0.61
C ALA A 82 -30.35 2.62 -1.08
N GLN A 83 -29.66 2.65 -2.23
CA GLN A 83 -28.87 1.52 -2.71
C GLN A 83 -27.62 1.27 -1.85
N ILE A 84 -26.98 2.33 -1.33
CA ILE A 84 -25.84 2.21 -0.42
C ILE A 84 -26.30 1.59 0.91
N ASP A 85 -27.32 2.18 1.55
CA ASP A 85 -27.81 1.76 2.86
C ASP A 85 -28.47 0.37 2.85
N GLY A 86 -29.16 0.02 1.75
CA GLY A 86 -29.90 -1.24 1.64
C GLY A 86 -29.22 -2.33 0.83
N GLY A 87 -28.36 -1.97 -0.11
CA GLY A 87 -27.86 -2.87 -1.17
C GLY A 87 -26.42 -3.32 -1.02
N PHE A 88 -25.61 -2.66 -0.19
CA PHE A 88 -24.18 -3.00 -0.05
C PHE A 88 -23.92 -4.21 0.86
N GLY A 89 -24.94 -4.76 1.53
CA GLY A 89 -24.77 -5.96 2.36
C GLY A 89 -23.86 -5.77 3.57
N LEU A 90 -23.57 -4.53 3.94
CA LEU A 90 -22.62 -4.09 4.96
C LEU A 90 -23.15 -4.25 6.41
N LYS A 91 -24.10 -5.16 6.63
CA LYS A 91 -24.68 -5.41 7.96
C LYS A 91 -23.54 -5.71 8.96
N ASN A 92 -23.52 -4.99 10.08
CA ASN A 92 -22.52 -5.09 11.15
C ASN A 92 -21.11 -4.53 10.82
N THR A 93 -20.86 -4.05 9.61
CA THR A 93 -19.71 -3.19 9.36
C THR A 93 -20.03 -1.77 9.86
N ALA A 94 -19.05 -1.03 10.34
CA ALA A 94 -19.24 0.26 11.03
C ALA A 94 -19.65 1.43 10.12
N THR A 95 -20.56 1.20 9.18
CA THR A 95 -20.94 2.12 8.12
C THR A 95 -22.09 3.02 8.56
N PRO A 96 -21.92 4.34 8.52
CA PRO A 96 -22.97 5.31 8.81
C PRO A 96 -23.98 5.34 7.66
N ALA A 97 -25.17 5.89 7.93
CA ALA A 97 -26.15 6.12 6.87
C ALA A 97 -25.58 7.05 5.79
N ALA A 98 -25.85 6.75 4.53
CA ALA A 98 -25.34 7.50 3.40
C ALA A 98 -25.92 8.92 3.38
N LYS A 99 -25.04 9.93 3.35
CA LYS A 99 -25.42 11.34 3.19
C LYS A 99 -25.47 11.77 1.72
N CYS A 100 -24.63 11.13 0.90
CA CYS A 100 -24.44 11.41 -0.52
C CYS A 100 -24.75 10.20 -1.38
N ASP A 101 -25.23 10.46 -2.60
CA ASP A 101 -25.14 9.52 -3.70
C ASP A 101 -23.68 9.49 -4.19
N ILE A 102 -23.24 8.39 -4.78
CA ILE A 102 -21.85 8.25 -5.26
C ILE A 102 -21.81 7.86 -6.73
N LYS A 103 -20.92 8.50 -7.48
CA LYS A 103 -20.55 8.11 -8.83
C LYS A 103 -19.17 7.48 -8.81
N ILE A 104 -19.04 6.33 -9.47
CA ILE A 104 -17.79 5.58 -9.55
C ILE A 104 -17.23 5.72 -10.96
N GLU A 105 -16.03 6.26 -11.05
CA GLU A 105 -15.26 6.39 -12.27
C GLU A 105 -14.00 5.52 -12.15
N LYS A 106 -13.56 4.95 -13.27
CA LYS A 106 -12.27 4.28 -13.41
C LYS A 106 -11.33 5.23 -14.15
N VAL A 107 -10.20 5.50 -13.54
CA VAL A 107 -9.14 6.36 -14.08
C VAL A 107 -8.00 5.46 -14.54
N SER A 108 -7.48 5.67 -15.74
CA SER A 108 -6.19 5.11 -16.16
C SER A 108 -5.16 6.23 -16.23
N TYR A 109 -3.94 6.00 -15.74
CA TYR A 109 -2.89 7.02 -15.64
C TYR A 109 -1.48 6.45 -15.86
N PRO A 110 -0.53 7.27 -16.34
CA PRO A 110 0.88 6.91 -16.42
C PRO A 110 1.52 6.82 -15.03
N THR A 111 2.41 5.84 -14.84
CA THR A 111 3.21 5.64 -13.62
C THR A 111 4.51 4.90 -13.99
N VAL A 112 5.25 4.41 -12.99
CA VAL A 112 6.48 3.63 -13.16
C VAL A 112 6.46 2.31 -12.38
N GLY A 113 7.09 1.29 -12.95
CA GLY A 113 7.35 0.02 -12.28
C GLY A 113 8.56 0.09 -11.34
N ALA A 114 8.78 -0.98 -10.57
CA ALA A 114 9.86 -1.04 -9.58
C ALA A 114 11.27 -1.01 -10.19
N ALA A 115 11.41 -1.46 -11.45
CA ALA A 115 12.68 -1.42 -12.18
C ALA A 115 12.90 -0.07 -12.90
N GLY A 116 11.98 0.88 -12.78
CA GLY A 116 12.01 2.20 -13.43
C GLY A 116 11.43 2.21 -14.85
N GLU A 117 10.79 1.11 -15.27
CA GLU A 117 10.06 1.02 -16.52
C GLU A 117 8.81 1.90 -16.49
N ARG A 118 8.49 2.56 -17.62
CA ARG A 118 7.21 3.27 -17.76
C ARG A 118 6.09 2.26 -17.89
N THR A 119 4.98 2.51 -17.22
CA THR A 119 3.78 1.68 -17.32
C THR A 119 2.53 2.53 -17.07
N ASN A 120 1.36 1.93 -17.15
CA ASN A 120 0.10 2.49 -16.70
C ASN A 120 -0.38 1.78 -15.43
N ALA A 121 -1.21 2.46 -14.68
CA ALA A 121 -2.04 1.87 -13.64
C ALA A 121 -3.46 2.43 -13.75
N THR A 122 -4.35 1.86 -12.94
CA THR A 122 -5.74 2.31 -12.85
C THR A 122 -6.12 2.63 -11.40
N ALA A 123 -7.16 3.43 -11.24
CA ALA A 123 -7.68 3.85 -9.94
C ALA A 123 -9.20 3.99 -9.98
N ALA A 124 -9.85 3.71 -8.86
CA ALA A 124 -11.20 4.18 -8.61
C ALA A 124 -11.16 5.66 -8.24
N LEU A 125 -12.02 6.45 -8.88
CA LEU A 125 -12.36 7.80 -8.50
C LEU A 125 -13.84 7.81 -8.10
N MET A 126 -14.09 7.95 -6.80
CA MET A 126 -15.46 7.99 -6.25
C MET A 126 -15.84 9.43 -5.96
N LEU A 127 -16.91 9.89 -6.60
CA LEU A 127 -17.37 11.26 -6.55
C LEU A 127 -18.71 11.34 -5.80
N PRO A 128 -18.75 12.02 -4.64
CA PRO A 128 -20.00 12.30 -3.95
C PRO A 128 -20.87 13.25 -4.78
N SER A 129 -22.18 13.09 -4.64
CA SER A 129 -23.19 13.93 -5.29
C SER A 129 -24.48 13.96 -4.46
N GLY A 130 -25.32 14.96 -4.70
CA GLY A 130 -26.62 15.11 -4.05
C GLY A 130 -26.85 16.51 -3.48
N ASP A 131 -27.99 16.67 -2.80
CA ASP A 131 -28.47 17.98 -2.34
C ASP A 131 -28.07 18.35 -0.91
N SER A 132 -27.49 17.42 -0.16
CA SER A 132 -26.99 17.71 1.19
C SER A 132 -25.78 18.64 1.13
N ALA A 133 -25.61 19.48 2.16
CA ALA A 133 -24.46 20.38 2.28
C ALA A 133 -23.12 19.63 2.21
N ASP A 134 -23.04 18.45 2.86
CA ASP A 134 -21.84 17.59 2.86
C ASP A 134 -21.50 17.01 1.46
N CYS A 135 -22.43 17.07 0.51
CA CYS A 135 -22.25 16.54 -0.85
C CYS A 135 -21.96 17.63 -1.89
N GLN A 136 -21.95 18.88 -1.47
CA GLN A 136 -21.79 20.06 -2.33
C GLN A 136 -20.57 20.89 -1.91
N GLY A 137 -20.07 21.71 -2.84
CA GLY A 137 -18.97 22.64 -2.60
C GLY A 137 -17.62 21.95 -2.41
N ASP A 138 -16.75 22.64 -1.65
CA ASP A 138 -15.37 22.21 -1.36
C ASP A 138 -15.36 20.94 -0.52
N ARG A 139 -14.78 19.86 -1.06
CA ARG A 139 -14.76 18.54 -0.43
C ARG A 139 -13.35 18.02 -0.22
N PRO A 140 -13.09 17.34 0.90
CA PRO A 140 -11.80 16.74 1.16
C PRO A 140 -11.54 15.55 0.23
N VAL A 141 -10.27 15.30 -0.05
CA VAL A 141 -9.84 14.12 -0.80
C VAL A 141 -9.35 13.06 0.17
N LEU A 142 -9.86 11.84 0.05
CA LEU A 142 -9.27 10.64 0.62
C LEU A 142 -8.45 9.94 -0.46
N LEU A 143 -7.15 9.79 -0.22
CA LEU A 143 -6.29 8.89 -0.96
C LEU A 143 -6.21 7.56 -0.21
N TYR A 144 -6.78 6.50 -0.77
CA TYR A 144 -6.91 5.19 -0.12
C TYR A 144 -5.98 4.14 -0.74
N ALA A 145 -5.22 3.45 0.10
CA ALA A 145 -4.33 2.36 -0.27
C ALA A 145 -4.96 1.01 0.15
N HIS A 146 -5.19 0.11 -0.80
CA HIS A 146 -5.85 -1.17 -0.53
C HIS A 146 -4.91 -2.27 -0.02
N GLY A 147 -5.52 -3.34 0.53
CA GLY A 147 -4.85 -4.53 1.04
C GLY A 147 -4.24 -5.45 -0.03
N THR A 148 -3.73 -6.61 0.39
CA THR A 148 -3.07 -7.54 -0.54
C THR A 148 -4.07 -8.35 -1.35
N THR A 149 -3.82 -8.47 -2.66
CA THR A 149 -4.50 -9.41 -3.56
C THR A 149 -3.46 -10.20 -4.35
N THR A 150 -3.80 -11.43 -4.73
CA THR A 150 -3.02 -12.24 -5.67
C THR A 150 -3.62 -12.23 -7.08
N GLU A 151 -4.80 -11.64 -7.24
CA GLU A 151 -5.61 -11.70 -8.45
C GLU A 151 -5.40 -10.46 -9.31
N LYS A 152 -4.98 -10.66 -10.56
CA LYS A 152 -4.76 -9.59 -11.54
C LYS A 152 -6.06 -8.84 -11.87
N THR A 153 -7.22 -9.47 -11.71
CA THR A 153 -8.54 -8.87 -11.97
C THR A 153 -9.01 -7.88 -10.88
N TYR A 154 -8.17 -7.60 -9.88
CA TYR A 154 -8.47 -6.66 -8.81
C TYR A 154 -8.70 -5.24 -9.33
N ASP A 155 -9.94 -4.76 -9.18
CA ASP A 155 -10.37 -3.44 -9.64
C ASP A 155 -11.27 -2.77 -8.61
N PHE A 156 -10.73 -1.79 -7.89
CA PHE A 156 -11.38 -1.02 -6.84
C PHE A 156 -12.55 -0.18 -7.36
N SER A 157 -12.72 -0.02 -8.68
CA SER A 157 -13.90 0.63 -9.25
C SER A 157 -15.16 -0.27 -9.23
N GLN A 158 -15.01 -1.56 -8.90
CA GLN A 158 -16.08 -2.55 -8.81
C GLN A 158 -16.87 -2.48 -7.49
N VAL A 159 -17.25 -1.27 -7.06
CA VAL A 159 -18.08 -1.03 -5.87
C VAL A 159 -19.42 -1.76 -6.01
N GLY A 160 -19.85 -2.44 -4.95
CA GLY A 160 -21.10 -3.22 -4.90
C GLY A 160 -21.05 -4.56 -5.66
N ASN A 161 -19.90 -4.96 -6.20
CA ASN A 161 -19.71 -6.22 -6.93
C ASN A 161 -18.89 -7.23 -6.09
N PRO A 162 -19.54 -8.09 -5.28
CA PRO A 162 -18.85 -9.03 -4.41
C PRO A 162 -18.12 -10.15 -5.16
N GLN A 163 -18.28 -10.28 -6.49
CA GLN A 163 -17.54 -11.24 -7.30
C GLN A 163 -16.16 -10.74 -7.71
N ASN A 164 -15.89 -9.43 -7.67
CA ASN A 164 -14.55 -8.90 -7.88
C ASN A 164 -13.76 -8.96 -6.55
N PRO A 165 -12.46 -9.33 -6.56
CA PRO A 165 -11.67 -9.40 -5.33
C PRO A 165 -11.53 -8.06 -4.59
N ALA A 166 -11.72 -6.92 -5.27
CA ALA A 166 -11.76 -5.60 -4.63
C ALA A 166 -13.14 -5.22 -4.08
N GLY A 167 -14.20 -5.95 -4.47
CA GLY A 167 -15.58 -5.54 -4.29
C GLY A 167 -15.95 -5.22 -2.85
N SER A 168 -15.63 -6.10 -1.90
CA SER A 168 -15.96 -5.91 -0.48
C SER A 168 -15.25 -4.69 0.13
N GLU A 169 -13.95 -4.54 -0.12
CA GLU A 169 -13.14 -3.42 0.39
C GLU A 169 -13.56 -2.09 -0.25
N ALA A 170 -13.73 -2.07 -1.58
CA ALA A 170 -14.21 -0.90 -2.32
C ALA A 170 -15.58 -0.44 -1.82
N THR A 171 -16.48 -1.37 -1.54
CA THR A 171 -17.82 -1.10 -1.01
C THR A 171 -17.77 -0.53 0.41
N LEU A 172 -16.89 -1.07 1.26
CA LEU A 172 -16.67 -0.56 2.62
C LEU A 172 -16.16 0.89 2.59
N ILE A 173 -15.16 1.18 1.76
CA ILE A 173 -14.57 2.54 1.65
C ILE A 173 -15.56 3.52 1.01
N ALA A 174 -16.30 3.10 -0.01
CA ALA A 174 -17.35 3.90 -0.62
C ALA A 174 -18.40 4.32 0.43
N ALA A 175 -18.85 3.41 1.29
CA ALA A 175 -19.84 3.71 2.33
C ALA A 175 -19.29 4.59 3.46
N ASN A 176 -18.03 4.39 3.86
CA ASN A 176 -17.43 5.13 4.99
C ASN A 176 -16.94 6.53 4.61
N PHE A 177 -16.61 6.78 3.35
CA PHE A 177 -15.99 8.05 2.93
C PHE A 177 -16.73 8.71 1.77
N ALA A 178 -16.86 8.04 0.63
CA ALA A 178 -17.49 8.64 -0.54
C ALA A 178 -18.96 9.03 -0.26
N ALA A 179 -19.72 8.15 0.38
CA ALA A 179 -21.10 8.41 0.79
C ALA A 179 -21.23 9.46 1.91
N GLN A 180 -20.12 9.87 2.52
CA GLN A 180 -20.04 10.89 3.58
C GLN A 180 -19.51 12.23 3.07
N GLY A 181 -19.20 12.37 1.77
CA GLY A 181 -18.80 13.64 1.15
C GLY A 181 -17.34 13.73 0.72
N TYR A 182 -16.53 12.68 0.92
CA TYR A 182 -15.13 12.66 0.47
C TYR A 182 -15.03 12.33 -1.01
N ILE A 183 -14.14 13.02 -1.73
CA ILE A 183 -13.64 12.55 -3.02
C ILE A 183 -12.64 11.44 -2.75
N VAL A 184 -12.93 10.20 -3.16
CA VAL A 184 -12.02 9.07 -2.92
C VAL A 184 -11.22 8.77 -4.18
N VAL A 185 -9.89 8.71 -4.04
CA VAL A 185 -8.95 8.21 -5.04
C VAL A 185 -8.32 6.94 -4.49
N ALA A 186 -8.53 5.81 -5.14
CA ALA A 186 -8.01 4.52 -4.72
C ALA A 186 -7.33 3.82 -5.90
N PRO A 187 -6.00 3.92 -6.05
CA PRO A 187 -5.27 3.20 -7.10
C PRO A 187 -5.34 1.69 -6.88
N ASN A 188 -5.47 0.94 -7.98
CA ASN A 188 -5.43 -0.53 -8.01
C ASN A 188 -4.01 -1.07 -7.83
N TYR A 189 -3.02 -0.20 -7.73
CA TYR A 189 -1.59 -0.43 -7.88
C TYR A 189 -1.13 -0.90 -9.27
N ALA A 190 0.08 -0.51 -9.65
CA ALA A 190 0.77 -1.09 -10.80
C ALA A 190 0.88 -2.63 -10.67
N GLY A 191 0.54 -3.35 -11.74
CA GLY A 191 0.49 -4.82 -11.81
C GLY A 191 -0.91 -5.43 -11.82
N TYR A 192 -1.94 -4.67 -11.48
CA TYR A 192 -3.33 -5.13 -11.44
C TYR A 192 -4.19 -4.48 -12.52
N ASP A 193 -5.36 -5.08 -12.75
CA ASP A 193 -6.37 -4.64 -13.69
C ASP A 193 -5.76 -4.40 -15.09
N ASP A 194 -5.93 -3.21 -15.68
CA ASP A 194 -5.48 -2.87 -17.03
C ASP A 194 -4.00 -2.43 -17.07
N SER A 195 -3.26 -2.57 -15.96
CA SER A 195 -1.81 -2.34 -15.94
C SER A 195 -1.09 -3.30 -16.87
N GLU A 196 -0.21 -2.74 -17.72
CA GLU A 196 0.68 -3.52 -18.58
C GLU A 196 1.80 -4.23 -17.80
N LEU A 197 2.09 -3.78 -16.58
CA LEU A 197 3.04 -4.47 -15.70
C LEU A 197 2.59 -5.91 -15.41
N ASP A 198 3.50 -6.87 -15.58
CA ASP A 198 3.25 -8.31 -15.39
C ASP A 198 3.53 -8.80 -13.96
N TYR A 199 3.94 -7.89 -13.09
CA TYR A 199 4.17 -8.12 -11.66
C TYR A 199 3.63 -6.94 -10.87
N HIS A 200 3.48 -7.14 -9.56
CA HIS A 200 3.13 -6.08 -8.62
C HIS A 200 4.34 -5.75 -7.73
N PRO A 201 4.79 -4.48 -7.64
CA PRO A 201 5.84 -4.01 -6.73
C PRO A 201 5.48 -4.07 -5.23
N TYR A 202 5.07 -5.23 -4.74
CA TYR A 202 4.57 -5.43 -3.38
C TYR A 202 5.57 -4.98 -2.32
N LEU A 203 5.15 -4.04 -1.47
CA LEU A 203 5.91 -3.44 -0.36
C LEU A 203 7.22 -2.74 -0.79
N VAL A 204 7.36 -2.37 -2.06
CA VAL A 204 8.44 -1.51 -2.54
C VAL A 204 8.06 -0.05 -2.28
N ALA A 205 8.53 0.53 -1.18
CA ALA A 205 8.09 1.83 -0.68
C ALA A 205 8.14 2.94 -1.75
N ASP A 206 9.26 3.03 -2.46
CA ASP A 206 9.50 4.04 -3.50
C ASP A 206 8.48 3.95 -4.64
N GLN A 207 8.25 2.74 -5.17
CA GLN A 207 7.31 2.55 -6.26
C GLN A 207 5.87 2.78 -5.79
N GLN A 208 5.45 2.15 -4.68
CA GLN A 208 4.05 2.22 -4.25
C GLN A 208 3.65 3.62 -3.78
N SER A 209 4.57 4.36 -3.14
CA SER A 209 4.31 5.77 -2.81
C SER A 209 4.25 6.66 -4.05
N THR A 210 5.09 6.41 -5.06
CA THR A 210 5.03 7.14 -6.34
C THR A 210 3.70 6.90 -7.05
N ASP A 211 3.26 5.64 -7.13
CA ASP A 211 2.01 5.25 -7.78
C ASP A 211 0.79 5.92 -7.13
N MET A 212 0.78 5.98 -5.78
CA MET A 212 -0.24 6.69 -5.01
C MET A 212 -0.29 8.19 -5.33
N VAL A 213 0.87 8.83 -5.48
CA VAL A 213 0.96 10.27 -5.81
C VAL A 213 0.55 10.53 -7.27
N ASP A 214 0.97 9.68 -8.20
CA ASP A 214 0.61 9.78 -9.62
C ASP A 214 -0.91 9.59 -9.82
N ALA A 215 -1.53 8.67 -9.07
CA ALA A 215 -2.98 8.49 -9.07
C ALA A 215 -3.72 9.74 -8.59
N LEU A 216 -3.28 10.32 -7.46
CA LEU A 216 -3.85 11.53 -6.88
C LEU A 216 -3.75 12.72 -7.84
N ASP A 217 -2.56 12.97 -8.38
CA ASP A 217 -2.31 14.07 -9.31
C ASP A 217 -3.13 13.88 -10.60
N SER A 218 -3.21 12.65 -11.12
CA SER A 218 -4.00 12.32 -12.31
C SER A 218 -5.51 12.48 -12.10
N ALA A 219 -6.03 12.06 -10.94
CA ALA A 219 -7.43 12.26 -10.58
C ALA A 219 -7.80 13.75 -10.55
N ARG A 220 -6.95 14.59 -9.93
CA ARG A 220 -7.11 16.04 -9.92
C ARG A 220 -7.07 16.66 -11.31
N VAL A 221 -6.21 16.16 -12.20
CA VAL A 221 -6.16 16.58 -13.60
C VAL A 221 -7.46 16.22 -14.33
N ILE A 222 -7.98 15.01 -14.13
CA ILE A 222 -9.25 14.57 -14.74
C ILE A 222 -10.41 15.45 -14.29
N ILE A 223 -10.56 15.67 -12.99
CA ILE A 223 -11.64 16.52 -12.45
C ILE A 223 -11.60 17.90 -13.13
N LYS A 224 -10.44 18.56 -13.13
CA LYS A 224 -10.26 19.87 -13.78
C LYS A 224 -10.53 19.85 -15.28
N LYS A 225 -10.12 18.78 -15.99
CA LYS A 225 -10.33 18.63 -17.44
C LYS A 225 -11.81 18.46 -17.77
N GLN A 226 -12.54 17.65 -16.98
CA GLN A 226 -13.96 17.43 -17.19
C GLN A 226 -14.80 18.67 -16.83
N GLN A 227 -14.43 19.38 -15.77
CA GLN A 227 -15.01 20.70 -15.44
C GLN A 227 -14.86 21.70 -16.58
N ARG A 228 -13.65 21.83 -17.15
CA ARG A 228 -13.40 22.71 -18.32
C ARG A 228 -14.18 22.31 -19.57
N SER A 229 -14.53 21.04 -19.68
CA SER A 229 -15.31 20.49 -20.78
C SER A 229 -16.83 20.65 -20.55
N ASN A 230 -17.24 21.29 -19.44
CA ASN A 230 -18.63 21.44 -19.01
C ASN A 230 -19.38 20.11 -18.87
N ASP A 231 -18.68 19.03 -18.48
CA ASP A 231 -19.35 17.79 -18.13
C ASP A 231 -20.16 18.01 -16.84
N THR A 232 -21.49 17.86 -16.95
CA THR A 232 -22.43 18.08 -15.86
C THR A 232 -22.21 17.14 -14.68
N LYS A 233 -21.50 16.03 -14.89
CA LYS A 233 -21.10 15.09 -13.82
C LYS A 233 -20.06 15.70 -12.87
N TYR A 234 -19.31 16.71 -13.31
CA TYR A 234 -18.18 17.29 -12.58
C TYR A 234 -18.42 18.74 -12.13
N THR A 235 -19.57 19.34 -12.48
CA THR A 235 -19.86 20.78 -12.24
C THR A 235 -19.79 21.18 -10.77
N ASN A 236 -20.17 20.29 -9.86
CA ASN A 236 -20.20 20.56 -8.42
C ASN A 236 -19.14 19.74 -7.67
N ILE A 237 -17.99 19.48 -8.31
CA ILE A 237 -16.90 18.69 -7.74
C ILE A 237 -15.70 19.57 -7.42
N ASP A 238 -15.70 20.19 -6.24
CA ASP A 238 -14.58 21.04 -5.81
C ASP A 238 -13.72 20.31 -4.77
N ASP A 239 -12.40 20.34 -4.97
CA ASP A 239 -11.38 19.83 -4.05
C ASP A 239 -10.99 20.96 -3.08
N SER A 240 -11.26 20.76 -1.78
CA SER A 240 -10.98 21.75 -0.73
C SER A 240 -9.49 22.01 -0.49
N GLY A 241 -8.63 21.19 -1.09
CA GLY A 241 -7.19 21.13 -0.83
C GLY A 241 -6.82 20.29 0.38
N GLU A 242 -7.81 19.81 1.16
CA GLU A 242 -7.56 18.89 2.26
C GLU A 242 -7.32 17.48 1.74
N LEU A 243 -6.22 16.89 2.17
CA LEU A 243 -5.81 15.56 1.77
C LEU A 243 -5.68 14.66 2.98
N PHE A 244 -6.48 13.61 3.00
CA PHE A 244 -6.42 12.54 3.97
C PHE A 244 -5.87 11.28 3.30
N ILE A 245 -5.07 10.51 4.02
CA ILE A 245 -4.49 9.27 3.50
C ILE A 245 -4.78 8.13 4.45
N SER A 246 -5.39 7.06 3.97
CA SER A 246 -5.64 5.86 4.76
C SER A 246 -5.33 4.62 3.94
N GLY A 247 -5.17 3.50 4.62
CA GLY A 247 -5.02 2.21 3.98
C GLY A 247 -4.92 1.10 5.00
N TYR A 248 -5.20 -0.12 4.54
CA TYR A 248 -5.27 -1.29 5.40
C TYR A 248 -4.31 -2.41 4.97
N SER A 249 -3.71 -3.14 5.92
CA SER A 249 -2.77 -4.23 5.61
C SER A 249 -1.56 -3.72 4.82
N GLN A 250 -1.27 -4.28 3.65
CA GLN A 250 -0.33 -3.70 2.69
C GLN A 250 -0.59 -2.19 2.48
N GLY A 251 -1.86 -1.81 2.37
CA GLY A 251 -2.29 -0.42 2.22
C GLY A 251 -1.94 0.46 3.41
N GLY A 252 -1.87 -0.08 4.63
CA GLY A 252 -1.41 0.67 5.80
C GLY A 252 0.07 1.07 5.68
N TYR A 253 0.90 0.13 5.20
CA TYR A 253 2.29 0.41 4.87
C TYR A 253 2.41 1.43 3.72
N VAL A 254 1.64 1.25 2.65
CA VAL A 254 1.64 2.15 1.48
C VAL A 254 1.18 3.56 1.85
N ALA A 255 0.13 3.70 2.67
CA ALA A 255 -0.35 4.98 3.15
C ALA A 255 0.73 5.74 3.94
N MET A 256 1.46 5.04 4.82
CA MET A 256 2.58 5.63 5.57
C MET A 256 3.75 6.02 4.65
N ALA A 257 4.09 5.17 3.66
CA ALA A 257 5.13 5.48 2.69
C ALA A 257 4.76 6.66 1.77
N ALA A 258 3.50 6.74 1.33
CA ALA A 258 2.98 7.84 0.53
C ALA A 258 2.98 9.16 1.31
N ALA A 259 2.58 9.15 2.58
CA ALA A 259 2.66 10.30 3.47
C ALA A 259 4.11 10.81 3.59
N ARG A 260 5.07 9.89 3.80
CA ARG A 260 6.50 10.22 3.86
C ARG A 260 6.99 10.88 2.56
N LEU A 261 6.59 10.37 1.40
CA LEU A 261 6.95 10.95 0.10
C LEU A 261 6.34 12.35 -0.08
N LEU A 262 5.06 12.53 0.26
CA LEU A 262 4.38 13.82 0.15
C LEU A 262 5.02 14.88 1.06
N GLU A 263 5.38 14.52 2.30
CA GLU A 263 6.14 15.41 3.20
C GLU A 263 7.49 15.81 2.60
N GLN A 264 8.23 14.86 2.02
CA GLN A 264 9.52 15.13 1.37
C GLN A 264 9.39 16.07 0.15
N GLN A 265 8.27 15.98 -0.56
CA GLN A 265 7.93 16.87 -1.68
C GLN A 265 7.36 18.23 -1.23
N GLY A 266 7.12 18.42 0.08
CA GLY A 266 6.48 19.63 0.61
C GLY A 266 5.01 19.77 0.20
N LYS A 267 4.34 18.67 -0.17
CA LYS A 267 2.90 18.65 -0.47
C LYS A 267 2.11 18.56 0.85
N SER A 268 1.09 19.40 0.98
CA SER A 268 0.25 19.43 2.18
C SER A 268 -0.60 18.18 2.32
N VAL A 269 -0.60 17.60 3.52
CA VAL A 269 -1.48 16.50 3.95
C VAL A 269 -2.12 16.92 5.26
N THR A 270 -3.44 16.74 5.37
CA THR A 270 -4.22 17.16 6.54
C THR A 270 -4.08 16.17 7.69
N ALA A 271 -4.28 14.88 7.42
CA ALA A 271 -4.10 13.81 8.40
C ALA A 271 -3.90 12.46 7.69
N ILE A 272 -3.31 11.49 8.39
CA ILE A 272 -3.12 10.12 7.88
C ILE A 272 -3.63 9.08 8.89
N ALA A 273 -4.11 7.94 8.40
CA ALA A 273 -4.60 6.83 9.22
C ALA A 273 -4.11 5.45 8.71
N PRO A 274 -2.79 5.19 8.66
CA PRO A 274 -2.27 3.88 8.27
C PRO A 274 -2.71 2.79 9.27
N SER A 275 -3.29 1.70 8.76
CA SER A 275 -3.94 0.67 9.57
C SER A 275 -3.39 -0.73 9.28
N SER A 276 -3.07 -1.49 10.33
CA SER A 276 -2.51 -2.85 10.29
C SER A 276 -1.39 -3.03 9.26
N GLY A 277 -0.53 -2.02 9.10
CA GLY A 277 0.56 -2.03 8.13
C GLY A 277 1.81 -2.76 8.65
N PRO A 278 2.50 -3.54 7.80
CA PRO A 278 3.78 -4.16 8.18
C PRO A 278 4.93 -3.14 8.15
N TYR A 279 4.92 -2.17 9.08
CA TYR A 279 5.90 -1.07 9.11
C TYR A 279 7.33 -1.55 9.39
N ALA A 280 7.48 -2.59 10.21
CA ALA A 280 8.74 -3.12 10.69
C ALA A 280 9.24 -4.29 9.81
N LEU A 281 9.28 -4.09 8.49
CA LEU A 281 9.53 -5.17 7.51
C LEU A 281 10.75 -6.04 7.80
N ALA A 282 11.86 -5.46 8.28
CA ALA A 282 13.06 -6.24 8.58
C ALA A 282 12.83 -7.18 9.79
N ALA A 283 12.27 -6.67 10.89
CA ALA A 283 11.96 -7.48 12.06
C ALA A 283 10.84 -8.49 11.77
N PHE A 284 9.88 -8.12 10.94
CA PHE A 284 8.77 -9.00 10.56
C PHE A 284 9.24 -10.16 9.70
N GLY A 285 10.12 -9.90 8.73
CA GLY A 285 10.83 -10.95 8.00
C GLY A 285 11.61 -11.88 8.93
N ASP A 286 12.43 -11.33 9.83
CA ASP A 286 13.20 -12.13 10.79
C ASP A 286 12.29 -13.00 11.67
N THR A 287 11.14 -12.48 12.08
CA THR A 287 10.14 -13.20 12.89
C THR A 287 9.50 -14.36 12.13
N ILE A 288 9.09 -14.14 10.89
CA ILE A 288 8.50 -15.17 10.02
C ILE A 288 9.53 -16.26 9.73
N PHE A 289 10.73 -15.91 9.26
CA PHE A 289 11.78 -16.87 8.90
C PHE A 289 12.30 -17.68 10.11
N SER A 290 12.20 -17.10 11.32
CA SER A 290 12.49 -17.80 12.59
C SER A 290 11.37 -18.77 13.01
N GLY A 291 10.24 -18.80 12.31
CA GLY A 291 9.20 -19.81 12.44
C GLY A 291 7.86 -19.32 13.00
N ASN A 292 7.72 -18.04 13.34
CA ASN A 292 6.41 -17.45 13.64
C ASN A 292 5.74 -17.08 12.31
N VAL A 293 5.29 -18.10 11.57
CA VAL A 293 4.68 -17.92 10.26
C VAL A 293 3.28 -17.32 10.43
N ASN A 294 3.02 -16.22 9.72
CA ASN A 294 1.75 -15.52 9.74
C ASN A 294 0.75 -16.15 8.77
N ILE A 295 -0.55 -15.96 9.03
CA ILE A 295 -1.60 -16.42 8.11
C ILE A 295 -1.47 -15.68 6.78
N GLY A 296 -1.47 -16.43 5.67
CA GLY A 296 -1.33 -15.89 4.32
C GLY A 296 0.12 -15.73 3.82
N ALA A 297 1.14 -16.17 4.57
CA ALA A 297 2.54 -16.02 4.17
C ALA A 297 2.87 -16.58 2.78
N THR A 298 2.22 -17.68 2.38
CA THR A 298 2.34 -18.30 1.04
C THR A 298 1.83 -17.42 -0.10
N ARG A 299 0.94 -16.46 0.20
CA ARG A 299 0.46 -15.42 -0.73
C ARG A 299 1.45 -14.27 -0.83
N PHE A 300 2.00 -13.86 0.31
CA PHE A 300 2.84 -12.66 0.41
C PHE A 300 4.26 -12.89 -0.09
N ALA A 301 4.85 -14.05 0.21
CA ALA A 301 6.25 -14.31 -0.11
C ALA A 301 6.58 -14.23 -1.62
N PRO A 302 5.77 -14.78 -2.56
CA PRO A 302 6.05 -14.65 -3.99
C PRO A 302 5.89 -13.22 -4.52
N LEU A 303 4.88 -12.48 -4.04
CA LEU A 303 4.69 -11.07 -4.36
C LEU A 303 5.90 -10.24 -3.91
N LEU A 304 6.31 -10.41 -2.65
CA LEU A 304 7.44 -9.70 -2.06
C LEU A 304 8.76 -10.01 -2.76
N ALA A 305 9.05 -11.29 -2.98
CA ALA A 305 10.28 -11.70 -3.65
C ALA A 305 10.36 -11.15 -5.08
N THR A 306 9.25 -11.15 -5.82
CA THR A 306 9.19 -10.65 -7.20
C THR A 306 9.34 -9.12 -7.25
N GLY A 307 8.60 -8.38 -6.43
CA GLY A 307 8.68 -6.93 -6.36
C GLY A 307 10.08 -6.44 -5.97
N LEU A 308 10.67 -7.03 -4.92
CA LEU A 308 12.03 -6.70 -4.48
C LEU A 308 13.08 -7.15 -5.52
N GLN A 309 12.90 -8.28 -6.19
CA GLN A 309 13.81 -8.69 -7.27
C GLN A 309 13.82 -7.68 -8.42
N LYS A 310 12.65 -7.16 -8.82
CA LYS A 310 12.58 -6.15 -9.88
C LYS A 310 13.27 -4.84 -9.47
N LYS A 311 13.14 -4.43 -8.20
CA LYS A 311 13.79 -3.23 -7.65
C LYS A 311 15.32 -3.39 -7.49
N TYR A 312 15.76 -4.45 -6.81
CA TYR A 312 17.16 -4.60 -6.36
C TYR A 312 18.01 -5.52 -7.24
N LYS A 313 17.39 -6.35 -8.09
CA LYS A 313 18.02 -7.23 -9.09
C LYS A 313 19.01 -8.24 -8.53
N ASN A 314 18.96 -8.51 -7.22
CA ASN A 314 19.92 -9.35 -6.53
C ASN A 314 19.32 -10.17 -5.38
N ILE A 315 17.98 -10.29 -5.31
CA ILE A 315 17.31 -11.13 -4.30
C ILE A 315 17.58 -12.60 -4.60
N TYR A 316 17.50 -12.99 -5.86
CA TYR A 316 17.84 -14.31 -6.38
C TYR A 316 18.40 -14.20 -7.81
N GLN A 317 19.08 -15.25 -8.30
CA GLN A 317 19.47 -15.35 -9.71
C GLN A 317 18.33 -15.97 -10.52
N ASN A 318 17.71 -17.03 -9.98
CA ASN A 318 16.52 -17.68 -10.52
C ASN A 318 15.48 -17.87 -9.41
N SER A 319 14.19 -17.90 -9.76
CA SER A 319 13.12 -18.14 -8.78
C SER A 319 13.26 -19.50 -8.07
N THR A 320 13.92 -20.46 -8.69
CA THR A 320 14.29 -21.75 -8.10
C THR A 320 15.34 -21.66 -6.99
N ASP A 321 15.99 -20.51 -6.78
CA ASP A 321 16.92 -20.32 -5.67
C ASP A 321 16.18 -20.12 -4.33
N ILE A 322 14.95 -19.60 -4.40
CA ILE A 322 14.12 -19.29 -3.23
C ILE A 322 12.93 -20.23 -3.09
N PHE A 323 12.25 -20.56 -4.19
CA PHE A 323 11.03 -21.39 -4.17
C PHE A 323 11.34 -22.84 -4.52
N THR A 324 10.61 -23.76 -3.91
CA THR A 324 10.65 -25.18 -4.29
C THR A 324 10.14 -25.37 -5.73
N THR A 325 10.59 -26.44 -6.39
CA THR A 325 10.39 -26.64 -7.84
C THR A 325 8.92 -26.61 -8.28
N ASN A 326 8.00 -27.04 -7.41
CA ASN A 326 6.56 -27.05 -7.70
C ASN A 326 5.99 -25.63 -7.85
N TYR A 327 6.61 -24.64 -7.20
CA TYR A 327 6.04 -23.29 -7.04
C TYR A 327 6.90 -22.18 -7.67
N SER A 328 8.12 -22.48 -8.11
CA SER A 328 9.06 -21.48 -8.61
C SER A 328 8.62 -20.74 -9.88
N ASN A 329 7.67 -21.28 -10.63
CA ASN A 329 7.16 -20.68 -11.87
C ASN A 329 5.81 -19.97 -11.67
N THR A 330 5.33 -19.86 -10.43
CA THR A 330 4.06 -19.20 -10.15
C THR A 330 4.20 -17.70 -10.26
N GLN A 331 3.54 -17.13 -11.26
CA GLN A 331 3.47 -15.69 -11.48
C GLN A 331 2.34 -15.08 -10.67
N LEU A 332 2.64 -14.04 -9.89
CA LEU A 332 1.65 -13.19 -9.23
C LEU A 332 1.88 -11.72 -9.62
N PRO A 333 0.80 -10.92 -9.82
CA PRO A 333 -0.61 -11.31 -9.78
C PRO A 333 -1.03 -12.30 -10.88
N SER A 334 -2.06 -13.09 -10.63
CA SER A 334 -2.54 -14.19 -11.48
C SER A 334 -4.00 -13.97 -11.91
N LEU A 335 -4.41 -14.54 -13.04
CA LEU A 335 -5.84 -14.58 -13.43
C LEU A 335 -6.64 -15.63 -12.64
N LEU A 336 -5.95 -16.55 -11.97
CA LEU A 336 -6.55 -17.52 -11.06
C LEU A 336 -6.61 -16.92 -9.65
N SER A 337 -7.71 -17.17 -8.95
CA SER A 337 -7.83 -16.93 -7.51
C SER A 337 -6.80 -17.74 -6.72
N PHE A 338 -6.53 -17.33 -5.49
CA PHE A 338 -5.60 -18.08 -4.64
C PHE A 338 -6.04 -19.53 -4.44
N GLY A 339 -7.34 -19.77 -4.19
CA GLY A 339 -7.87 -21.13 -4.03
C GLY A 339 -7.68 -22.00 -5.27
N GLU A 340 -7.81 -21.42 -6.47
CA GLU A 340 -7.54 -22.11 -7.73
C GLU A 340 -6.03 -22.39 -7.92
N LEU A 341 -5.15 -21.47 -7.49
CA LEU A 341 -3.70 -21.71 -7.50
C LEU A 341 -3.32 -22.88 -6.59
N VAL A 342 -3.91 -22.96 -5.39
CA VAL A 342 -3.72 -24.07 -4.45
C VAL A 342 -4.25 -25.37 -5.03
N ALA A 343 -5.48 -25.37 -5.55
CA ALA A 343 -6.08 -26.54 -6.18
C ALA A 343 -5.29 -27.04 -7.40
N ALA A 344 -4.64 -26.13 -8.14
CA ALA A 344 -3.77 -26.45 -9.27
C ALA A 344 -2.33 -26.81 -8.86
N ASN A 345 -2.04 -26.94 -7.56
CA ASN A 345 -0.71 -27.19 -7.00
C ASN A 345 0.37 -26.18 -7.44
N LYS A 346 -0.03 -24.91 -7.63
CA LYS A 346 0.85 -23.80 -7.97
C LYS A 346 1.32 -23.00 -6.76
N LEU A 347 0.60 -23.10 -5.64
CA LEU A 347 1.02 -22.59 -4.34
C LEU A 347 0.55 -23.56 -3.25
N PRO A 348 1.28 -23.68 -2.14
CA PRO A 348 0.74 -24.33 -0.96
C PRO A 348 -0.25 -23.40 -0.27
N ASP A 349 -1.24 -23.98 0.42
CA ASP A 349 -2.25 -23.20 1.13
C ASP A 349 -1.62 -22.36 2.25
N ASN A 350 -0.89 -23.01 3.16
CA ASN A 350 -0.26 -22.34 4.32
C ASN A 350 1.22 -22.68 4.53
N ALA A 351 1.70 -23.83 4.03
CA ALA A 351 3.07 -24.31 4.28
C ALA A 351 4.13 -23.42 3.61
N LEU A 352 4.76 -22.55 4.39
CA LEU A 352 5.85 -21.70 3.94
C LEU A 352 7.20 -22.44 3.98
N PHE A 353 7.42 -23.28 4.99
CA PHE A 353 8.69 -23.96 5.25
C PHE A 353 8.54 -25.47 5.43
N GLU A 354 9.64 -26.18 5.24
CA GLU A 354 9.79 -27.58 5.63
C GLU A 354 9.64 -27.74 7.14
N ASP A 355 8.86 -28.75 7.55
CA ASP A 355 8.80 -29.17 8.95
C ASP A 355 10.04 -30.03 9.29
N ASN A 356 10.66 -29.75 10.42
CA ASN A 356 11.81 -30.48 10.98
C ASN A 356 12.89 -30.95 9.97
N PRO A 357 13.52 -30.03 9.21
CA PRO A 357 14.52 -30.39 8.21
C PRO A 357 15.72 -31.13 8.83
N GLU A 358 16.09 -32.28 8.26
CA GLU A 358 17.21 -33.08 8.76
C GLU A 358 18.56 -32.37 8.58
N ASN A 359 19.45 -32.53 9.56
CA ASN A 359 20.85 -32.07 9.52
C ASN A 359 21.04 -30.56 9.31
N ASN A 360 20.16 -29.73 9.87
CA ASN A 360 20.24 -28.27 9.75
C ASN A 360 20.55 -27.56 11.09
N PRO A 361 21.83 -27.50 11.51
CA PRO A 361 22.21 -26.97 12.82
C PRO A 361 21.84 -25.49 13.02
N THR A 362 21.67 -24.72 11.94
CA THR A 362 21.24 -23.32 12.02
C THR A 362 19.76 -23.22 12.40
N LEU A 363 18.90 -24.04 11.79
CA LEU A 363 17.47 -24.04 12.09
C LEU A 363 17.19 -24.72 13.45
N ASP A 364 18.01 -25.68 13.87
CA ASP A 364 17.95 -26.32 15.19
C ASP A 364 18.19 -25.32 16.34
N MET A 365 18.83 -24.17 16.08
CA MET A 365 19.04 -23.10 17.07
C MET A 365 17.79 -22.24 17.30
N LEU A 366 16.78 -22.33 16.45
CA LEU A 366 15.57 -21.51 16.55
C LEU A 366 14.75 -21.92 17.76
N ARG A 367 14.13 -20.91 18.38
CA ARG A 367 13.17 -21.16 19.45
C ARG A 367 11.86 -21.67 18.85
N PRO A 368 11.09 -22.49 19.60
CA PRO A 368 9.74 -22.84 19.19
C PRO A 368 8.91 -21.57 18.88
N PRO A 369 8.04 -21.62 17.86
CA PRO A 369 7.13 -20.51 17.57
C PRO A 369 6.28 -20.15 18.79
N THR A 370 6.03 -18.86 18.97
CA THR A 370 5.22 -18.33 20.08
C THR A 370 3.78 -18.03 19.67
N VAL A 371 3.50 -17.92 18.37
CA VAL A 371 2.13 -17.73 17.87
C VAL A 371 1.42 -19.09 17.68
N PRO A 372 0.17 -19.24 18.15
CA PRO A 372 -0.48 -20.56 18.28
C PRO A 372 -0.82 -21.24 16.94
N PHE A 373 -0.87 -20.48 15.85
CA PHE A 373 -1.17 -20.96 14.50
C PHE A 373 0.08 -21.16 13.63
N ALA A 374 1.29 -20.92 14.15
CA ALA A 374 2.53 -21.03 13.38
C ALA A 374 2.70 -22.39 12.70
N PHE A 375 2.20 -23.46 13.33
CA PHE A 375 2.29 -24.83 12.80
C PHE A 375 1.66 -24.98 11.40
N LEU A 376 0.67 -24.16 11.04
CA LEU A 376 0.09 -24.15 9.69
C LEU A 376 1.11 -23.75 8.62
N GLY A 377 2.16 -23.05 9.02
CA GLY A 377 3.26 -22.60 8.17
C GLY A 377 4.26 -23.68 7.78
N PHE A 378 4.09 -24.91 8.25
CA PHE A 378 5.06 -26.00 8.09
C PHE A 378 4.41 -27.25 7.50
N ALA A 379 5.17 -27.97 6.68
CA ALA A 379 4.80 -29.30 6.18
C ALA A 379 6.05 -30.10 5.81
N ASP A 380 6.00 -31.43 5.92
CA ASP A 380 7.10 -32.33 5.53
C ASP A 380 7.42 -32.22 4.03
N ASP A 381 6.37 -32.07 3.20
CA ASP A 381 6.46 -31.86 1.76
C ASP A 381 5.57 -30.69 1.33
N ASN A 382 5.66 -30.28 0.06
CA ASN A 382 4.78 -29.25 -0.52
C ASN A 382 4.82 -27.89 0.23
N TYR A 383 6.01 -27.44 0.63
CA TYR A 383 6.25 -26.12 1.20
C TYR A 383 6.84 -25.13 0.18
N LEU A 384 6.66 -23.83 0.41
CA LEU A 384 6.99 -22.79 -0.57
C LEU A 384 8.48 -22.46 -0.67
N ILE A 385 9.12 -22.09 0.44
CA ILE A 385 10.49 -21.58 0.49
C ILE A 385 11.47 -22.72 0.73
N LYS A 386 12.52 -22.79 -0.08
CA LYS A 386 13.60 -23.78 0.07
C LYS A 386 14.31 -23.64 1.42
N THR A 387 14.56 -24.79 2.04
CA THR A 387 15.26 -24.90 3.32
C THR A 387 16.65 -24.24 3.27
N ASP A 388 17.43 -24.42 2.20
CA ASP A 388 18.75 -23.77 2.06
C ASP A 388 18.67 -22.24 2.05
N PHE A 389 17.63 -21.68 1.40
CA PHE A 389 17.39 -20.23 1.38
C PHE A 389 17.01 -19.73 2.78
N ARG A 390 16.07 -20.40 3.44
CA ARG A 390 15.68 -20.11 4.83
C ARG A 390 16.88 -20.17 5.77
N THR A 391 17.71 -21.19 5.62
CA THR A 391 18.94 -21.40 6.43
C THR A 391 19.91 -20.25 6.28
N THR A 392 20.16 -19.80 5.05
CA THR A 392 21.05 -18.67 4.77
C THR A 392 20.49 -17.36 5.31
N TYR A 393 19.16 -17.17 5.24
CA TYR A 393 18.49 -16.01 5.85
C TYR A 393 18.64 -16.03 7.37
N VAL A 394 18.32 -17.16 8.02
CA VAL A 394 18.35 -17.30 9.49
C VAL A 394 19.78 -17.18 10.02
N ALA A 395 20.78 -17.73 9.33
CA ALA A 395 22.18 -17.59 9.72
C ALA A 395 22.58 -16.11 9.82
N ASP A 396 22.18 -15.29 8.85
CA ASP A 396 22.41 -13.84 8.89
C ASP A 396 21.58 -13.15 9.97
N ALA A 397 20.33 -13.58 10.22
CA ALA A 397 19.51 -13.03 11.30
C ALA A 397 20.08 -13.33 12.69
N LEU A 398 20.68 -14.50 12.90
CA LEU A 398 21.34 -14.84 14.16
C LEU A 398 22.66 -14.06 14.34
N GLN A 399 23.42 -13.85 13.26
CA GLN A 399 24.70 -13.14 13.31
C GLN A 399 24.53 -11.61 13.39
N ASN A 400 23.55 -11.07 12.66
CA ASN A 400 23.27 -9.64 12.53
C ASN A 400 21.79 -9.40 12.87
N PRO A 401 21.37 -9.57 14.14
CA PRO A 401 19.96 -9.53 14.50
C PRO A 401 19.38 -8.12 14.36
N ASP A 402 18.09 -8.06 14.02
CA ASP A 402 17.31 -6.84 14.16
C ASP A 402 17.33 -6.38 15.64
N SER A 403 17.54 -5.08 15.86
CA SER A 403 17.71 -4.55 17.22
C SER A 403 16.47 -4.73 18.09
N LEU A 404 15.28 -4.74 17.48
CA LEU A 404 14.01 -4.99 18.16
C LEU A 404 13.96 -6.44 18.67
N ILE A 405 14.34 -7.39 17.82
CA ILE A 405 14.36 -8.82 18.16
C ILE A 405 15.45 -9.12 19.20
N ALA A 406 16.62 -8.49 19.07
CA ALA A 406 17.71 -8.59 20.03
C ALA A 406 17.47 -7.83 21.35
N LYS A 407 16.41 -7.02 21.43
CA LYS A 407 16.12 -6.11 22.56
C LYS A 407 17.28 -5.14 22.86
N THR A 408 18.03 -4.75 21.82
CA THR A 408 19.15 -3.79 21.91
C THR A 408 18.79 -2.41 21.37
N GLY A 409 17.64 -2.27 20.70
CA GLY A 409 17.15 -1.02 20.13
C GLY A 409 15.83 -1.22 19.39
N VAL A 410 15.44 -0.23 18.58
CA VAL A 410 14.14 -0.22 17.88
C VAL A 410 14.27 -0.15 16.35
N LEU A 411 15.49 -0.06 15.84
CA LEU A 411 15.78 0.06 14.41
C LEU A 411 16.25 -1.28 13.80
N PRO A 412 16.13 -1.45 12.46
CA PRO A 412 16.64 -2.61 11.76
C PRO A 412 18.12 -2.91 12.05
N ALA A 413 18.53 -4.16 11.80
CA ALA A 413 19.93 -4.58 11.90
C ALA A 413 20.87 -3.62 11.16
N ASP A 414 22.02 -3.27 11.74
CA ASP A 414 22.93 -2.27 11.16
C ASP A 414 23.51 -2.71 9.81
N SER A 415 23.91 -3.97 9.69
CA SER A 415 24.58 -4.51 8.49
C SER A 415 24.12 -5.94 8.16
N PRO A 416 22.84 -6.16 7.79
CA PRO A 416 22.40 -7.47 7.31
C PRO A 416 23.17 -7.85 6.04
N GLN A 417 23.50 -9.13 5.89
CA GLN A 417 24.28 -9.66 4.76
C GLN A 417 23.40 -10.27 3.67
N ASN A 418 22.31 -10.94 4.04
CA ASN A 418 21.37 -11.55 3.11
C ASN A 418 20.67 -10.47 2.26
N ASN A 419 20.58 -10.67 0.94
CA ASN A 419 20.04 -9.65 0.03
C ASN A 419 18.55 -9.37 0.25
N LEU A 420 17.75 -10.38 0.62
CA LEU A 420 16.37 -10.16 1.03
C LEU A 420 16.31 -9.33 2.32
N ARG A 421 17.15 -9.61 3.33
CA ARG A 421 17.21 -8.81 4.56
C ARG A 421 17.63 -7.35 4.31
N LYS A 422 18.61 -7.12 3.42
CA LYS A 422 19.00 -5.78 2.96
C LYS A 422 17.82 -5.04 2.29
N ALA A 423 17.08 -5.73 1.43
CA ALA A 423 15.92 -5.16 0.75
C ALA A 423 14.75 -4.86 1.71
N LEU A 424 14.50 -5.74 2.68
CA LEU A 424 13.53 -5.50 3.76
C LEU A 424 13.92 -4.29 4.59
N LYS A 425 15.19 -4.19 5.01
CA LYS A 425 15.72 -3.01 5.71
C LYS A 425 15.53 -1.72 4.91
N ALA A 426 15.77 -1.76 3.59
CA ALA A 426 15.62 -0.58 2.74
C ALA A 426 14.16 -0.12 2.56
N ASN A 427 13.20 -1.00 2.82
CA ASN A 427 11.76 -0.74 2.76
C ASN A 427 11.13 -0.58 4.15
N ASP A 428 11.88 -0.83 5.23
CA ASP A 428 11.40 -0.66 6.59
C ASP A 428 11.03 0.82 6.86
N LEU A 429 9.88 1.04 7.50
CA LEU A 429 9.38 2.38 7.80
C LEU A 429 9.71 2.83 9.22
N ARG A 430 10.30 1.94 10.05
CA ARG A 430 10.85 2.31 11.36
C ARG A 430 11.98 3.33 11.16
N GLY A 431 11.71 4.57 11.55
CA GLY A 431 12.60 5.72 11.35
C GLY A 431 11.90 6.91 10.70
N TYR A 432 10.73 6.70 10.10
CA TYR A 432 9.85 7.80 9.73
C TYR A 432 9.14 8.34 10.97
N ILE A 433 9.25 9.65 11.20
CA ILE A 433 8.55 10.39 12.25
C ILE A 433 7.59 11.36 11.54
N PRO A 434 6.29 11.03 11.44
CA PRO A 434 5.32 11.88 10.77
C PRO A 434 5.22 13.25 11.44
N LYS A 435 5.14 14.31 10.64
CA LYS A 435 4.82 15.67 11.09
C LYS A 435 3.33 15.98 10.91
N ILE A 436 2.63 15.14 10.16
CA ILE A 436 1.19 15.20 9.92
C ILE A 436 0.44 14.53 11.08
N PRO A 437 -0.74 15.04 11.51
CA PRO A 437 -1.64 14.32 12.40
C PRO A 437 -1.86 12.87 11.95
N THR A 438 -1.56 11.91 12.81
CA THR A 438 -1.48 10.49 12.44
C THR A 438 -2.28 9.62 13.40
N LEU A 439 -3.12 8.75 12.86
CA LEU A 439 -3.70 7.60 13.56
C LEU A 439 -3.01 6.32 13.09
N ILE A 440 -2.35 5.59 13.97
CA ILE A 440 -1.89 4.23 13.68
C ILE A 440 -2.89 3.26 14.31
N CYS A 441 -3.61 2.50 13.50
CA CYS A 441 -4.65 1.58 13.98
C CYS A 441 -4.28 0.11 13.71
N GLY A 442 -4.73 -0.81 14.57
CA GLY A 442 -4.66 -2.26 14.34
C GLY A 442 -5.33 -3.01 15.49
N GLY A 443 -5.29 -4.35 15.47
CA GLY A 443 -5.79 -5.19 16.58
C GLY A 443 -4.68 -6.08 17.14
N ASN A 444 -4.54 -6.18 18.47
CA ASN A 444 -3.39 -6.85 19.07
C ASN A 444 -3.27 -8.36 18.78
N GLN A 445 -4.38 -9.03 18.45
CA GLN A 445 -4.40 -10.47 18.13
C GLN A 445 -4.33 -10.75 16.63
N ASP A 446 -3.92 -9.77 15.81
CA ASP A 446 -3.88 -9.91 14.35
C ASP A 446 -2.93 -11.04 13.91
N PRO A 447 -3.44 -12.12 13.27
CA PRO A 447 -2.63 -13.27 12.91
C PRO A 447 -1.86 -13.09 11.60
N THR A 448 -2.12 -11.98 10.89
CA THR A 448 -1.55 -11.68 9.57
C THR A 448 -0.48 -10.62 9.66
N VAL A 449 -0.72 -9.52 10.37
CA VAL A 449 0.26 -8.44 10.60
C VAL A 449 0.38 -8.21 12.09
N TYR A 450 1.42 -8.78 12.71
CA TYR A 450 1.58 -8.77 14.16
C TYR A 450 1.65 -7.34 14.71
N TYR A 451 0.65 -6.98 15.51
CA TYR A 451 0.44 -5.63 16.02
C TYR A 451 1.62 -5.14 16.85
N ASP A 452 2.03 -5.88 17.88
CA ASP A 452 3.12 -5.47 18.78
C ASP A 452 4.44 -5.31 18.04
N LEU A 453 4.69 -6.18 17.04
CA LEU A 453 5.91 -6.11 16.25
C LEU A 453 5.92 -4.91 15.30
N ASN A 454 4.79 -4.59 14.65
CA ASN A 454 4.70 -3.54 13.65
C ASN A 454 4.25 -2.20 14.25
N THR A 455 3.02 -2.13 14.76
CA THR A 455 2.46 -0.94 15.39
C THR A 455 3.17 -0.62 16.70
N GLY A 456 3.45 -1.63 17.55
CA GLY A 456 4.13 -1.43 18.83
C GLY A 456 5.55 -0.88 18.66
N SER A 457 6.32 -1.39 17.68
CA SER A 457 7.66 -0.86 17.42
C SER A 457 7.67 0.57 16.85
N MET A 458 6.72 0.90 15.97
CA MET A 458 6.51 2.28 15.53
C MET A 458 6.16 3.19 16.72
N SER A 459 5.26 2.74 17.60
CA SER A 459 4.86 3.47 18.80
C SER A 459 6.06 3.78 19.70
N ALA A 460 6.93 2.80 19.94
CA ALA A 460 8.13 2.98 20.75
C ALA A 460 9.09 4.04 20.15
N ILE A 461 9.30 4.01 18.83
CA ILE A 461 10.13 5.01 18.13
C ILE A 461 9.52 6.41 18.24
N LEU A 462 8.21 6.53 18.04
CA LEU A 462 7.51 7.81 18.08
C LEU A 462 7.45 8.38 19.50
N GLN A 463 7.26 7.54 20.51
CA GLN A 463 7.38 7.93 21.92
C GLN A 463 8.78 8.46 22.21
N GLN A 464 9.84 7.76 21.79
CA GLN A 464 11.21 8.25 21.95
C GLN A 464 11.43 9.60 21.26
N ALA A 465 10.90 9.77 20.03
CA ALA A 465 10.98 11.02 19.30
C ALA A 465 10.25 12.18 20.01
N SER A 466 9.09 11.91 20.63
CA SER A 466 8.28 12.89 21.35
C SER A 466 8.96 13.47 22.60
N MET A 467 9.99 12.78 23.13
CA MET A 467 10.77 13.28 24.27
C MET A 467 11.67 14.47 23.89
N SER A 468 11.90 14.71 22.59
CA SER A 468 12.64 15.87 22.12
C SER A 468 11.79 17.14 22.28
N PRO A 469 12.29 18.20 22.94
CA PRO A 469 11.55 19.46 23.09
C PRO A 469 11.15 20.15 21.78
N ALA A 470 11.79 19.78 20.66
CA ALA A 470 11.49 20.30 19.33
C ALA A 470 10.44 19.47 18.56
N ALA A 471 10.01 18.33 19.10
CA ALA A 471 9.06 17.44 18.44
C ALA A 471 7.61 17.88 18.71
N SER A 472 6.95 18.46 17.71
CA SER A 472 5.52 18.73 17.73
C SER A 472 4.76 17.58 17.07
N LEU A 473 4.54 16.48 17.81
CA LEU A 473 3.83 15.30 17.31
C LEU A 473 2.35 15.35 17.68
N ASN A 474 1.50 14.95 16.73
CA ASN A 474 0.08 14.65 16.94
C ASN A 474 -0.19 13.23 16.44
N ILE A 475 0.07 12.23 17.28
CA ILE A 475 -0.05 10.82 16.90
C ILE A 475 -0.93 10.10 17.92
N THR A 476 -1.98 9.45 17.46
CA THR A 476 -2.77 8.49 18.25
C THR A 476 -2.49 7.09 17.74
N VAL A 477 -2.25 6.15 18.65
CA VAL A 477 -2.16 4.72 18.35
C VAL A 477 -3.35 4.04 18.98
N LEU A 478 -4.09 3.29 18.18
CA LEU A 478 -5.32 2.61 18.58
C LEU A 478 -5.19 1.11 18.35
N ASP A 479 -5.38 0.35 19.42
CA ASP A 479 -5.75 -1.05 19.40
C ASP A 479 -7.28 -1.15 19.42
N VAL A 480 -7.87 -1.64 18.33
CA VAL A 480 -9.34 -1.81 18.25
C VAL A 480 -9.82 -3.02 19.04
N ASP A 481 -8.91 -3.90 19.44
CA ASP A 481 -9.23 -5.11 20.19
C ASP A 481 -8.96 -4.90 21.68
N ALA A 482 -9.99 -4.48 22.41
CA ALA A 482 -9.95 -4.39 23.87
C ALA A 482 -10.43 -5.68 24.56
N THR A 483 -10.63 -6.79 23.82
CA THR A 483 -11.25 -7.99 24.40
C THR A 483 -10.36 -8.76 25.38
N ASN A 484 -9.06 -8.51 25.33
CA ASN A 484 -8.03 -9.11 26.19
C ASN A 484 -7.19 -8.06 26.91
N ASP A 485 -7.71 -6.84 27.11
CA ASP A 485 -6.96 -5.73 27.75
C ASP A 485 -6.45 -6.11 29.15
N ASP A 486 -7.25 -6.86 29.92
CA ASP A 486 -6.87 -7.36 31.26
C ASP A 486 -5.62 -8.28 31.24
N ASP A 487 -5.28 -8.88 30.09
CA ASP A 487 -4.13 -9.76 29.90
C ASP A 487 -2.91 -9.02 29.32
N ARG A 488 -3.01 -7.71 29.03
CA ARG A 488 -1.97 -6.93 28.36
C ARG A 488 -1.34 -5.89 29.28
N ASP A 489 -0.01 -5.75 29.16
CA ASP A 489 0.78 -4.68 29.80
C ASP A 489 0.78 -3.37 28.97
N GLN A 490 -0.07 -3.25 27.96
CA GLN A 490 -0.11 -2.11 27.04
C GLN A 490 -1.52 -1.54 26.95
N ASN A 491 -1.63 -0.21 27.08
CA ASN A 491 -2.90 0.48 26.87
C ASN A 491 -3.39 0.29 25.43
N THR A 492 -4.69 0.07 25.27
CA THR A 492 -5.33 -0.01 23.95
C THR A 492 -5.37 1.33 23.21
N VAL A 493 -5.16 2.45 23.92
CA VAL A 493 -5.06 3.79 23.32
C VAL A 493 -3.81 4.48 23.84
N LEU A 494 -2.99 4.98 22.92
CA LEU A 494 -1.81 5.76 23.24
C LEU A 494 -1.82 7.08 22.48
N SER A 495 -1.72 8.19 23.21
CA SER A 495 -1.49 9.52 22.64
C SER A 495 -0.01 9.89 22.74
N ILE A 496 0.61 10.21 21.61
CA ILE A 496 2.02 10.59 21.52
C ILE A 496 2.12 12.05 21.09
N GLY A 497 2.65 12.88 21.99
CA GLY A 497 2.72 14.33 21.86
C GLY A 497 1.50 15.05 22.47
N SER A 498 1.71 16.28 22.93
CA SER A 498 0.67 17.05 23.64
C SER A 498 -0.54 17.42 22.77
N ALA A 499 -0.33 17.60 21.46
CA ALA A 499 -1.41 17.84 20.51
C ALA A 499 -2.35 16.63 20.40
N ALA A 500 -1.81 15.40 20.46
CA ALA A 500 -2.61 14.18 20.37
C ALA A 500 -3.60 14.04 21.54
N MET A 501 -3.18 14.38 22.76
CA MET A 501 -4.07 14.38 23.93
C MET A 501 -5.22 15.39 23.83
N SER A 502 -5.05 16.41 23.00
CA SER A 502 -6.04 17.48 22.80
C SER A 502 -6.99 17.19 21.63
N ASN A 503 -6.78 16.08 20.91
CA ASN A 503 -7.67 15.64 19.84
C ASN A 503 -9.09 15.45 20.40
N ALA A 504 -10.11 15.96 19.70
CA ALA A 504 -11.48 16.02 20.18
C ALA A 504 -12.03 14.63 20.56
N TRP A 505 -11.73 13.61 19.76
CA TRP A 505 -12.19 12.24 19.98
C TRP A 505 -11.58 11.54 21.21
N MET A 506 -10.54 12.11 21.82
CA MET A 506 -9.95 11.60 23.08
C MET A 506 -10.84 11.90 24.30
N ASN A 507 -11.80 12.82 24.14
CA ASN A 507 -12.70 13.29 25.20
C ASN A 507 -14.17 12.90 24.94
N THR A 508 -14.39 11.92 24.06
CA THR A 508 -15.72 11.39 23.70
C THR A 508 -15.71 9.88 23.82
N ASP A 509 -16.89 9.27 23.80
CA ASP A 509 -17.04 7.80 23.81
C ASP A 509 -16.71 7.17 22.43
N THR A 510 -16.09 7.91 21.51
CA THR A 510 -15.88 7.46 20.12
C THR A 510 -14.99 6.23 20.06
N ILE A 511 -13.88 6.22 20.79
CA ILE A 511 -12.94 5.09 20.82
C ILE A 511 -13.58 3.87 21.50
N ASP A 512 -14.22 4.08 22.65
CA ASP A 512 -14.96 3.02 23.37
C ASP A 512 -16.02 2.39 22.47
N ASN A 513 -16.75 3.18 21.68
CA ASN A 513 -17.74 2.69 20.73
C ASN A 513 -17.12 1.85 19.59
N ILE A 514 -15.92 2.21 19.13
CA ILE A 514 -15.18 1.43 18.13
C ILE A 514 -14.77 0.07 18.71
N GLN A 515 -14.18 0.06 19.91
CA GLN A 515 -13.73 -1.16 20.59
C GLN A 515 -14.91 -2.08 20.98
N ASN A 516 -16.01 -1.51 21.50
CA ASN A 516 -17.23 -2.25 21.81
C ASN A 516 -17.85 -2.89 20.57
N ARG A 517 -17.82 -2.18 19.43
CA ARG A 517 -18.29 -2.74 18.15
C ARG A 517 -17.37 -3.87 17.68
N PHE A 518 -16.06 -3.70 17.77
CA PHE A 518 -15.11 -4.77 17.46
C PHE A 518 -15.43 -6.04 18.27
N ALA A 519 -15.56 -5.90 19.60
CA ALA A 519 -15.88 -7.02 20.51
C ALA A 519 -17.23 -7.68 20.18
N THR A 520 -18.24 -6.88 19.84
CA THR A 520 -19.56 -7.37 19.44
C THR A 520 -19.49 -8.17 18.14
N THR A 521 -18.79 -7.66 17.13
CA THR A 521 -18.63 -8.35 15.83
C THR A 521 -17.79 -9.61 15.97
N LEU A 522 -16.74 -9.59 16.80
CA LEU A 522 -15.95 -10.78 17.13
C LEU A 522 -16.84 -11.87 17.75
N THR A 523 -17.66 -11.51 18.73
CA THR A 523 -18.62 -12.43 19.37
C THR A 523 -19.63 -12.98 18.36
N ALA A 524 -20.09 -12.15 17.42
CA ALA A 524 -21.00 -12.58 16.36
C ALA A 524 -20.35 -13.62 15.41
N VAL A 525 -19.07 -13.43 15.05
CA VAL A 525 -18.31 -14.40 14.26
C VAL A 525 -18.18 -15.74 15.00
N GLN A 526 -17.86 -15.72 16.29
CA GLN A 526 -17.78 -16.92 17.11
C GLN A 526 -19.13 -17.66 17.17
N ASN A 527 -20.20 -16.93 17.47
CA ASN A 527 -21.54 -17.51 17.57
C ASN A 527 -22.02 -18.10 16.24
N GLN A 528 -21.73 -17.43 15.12
CA GLN A 528 -22.09 -17.93 13.80
C GLN A 528 -21.34 -19.23 13.48
N ALA A 529 -20.03 -19.28 13.74
CA ALA A 529 -19.23 -20.48 13.52
C ALA A 529 -19.70 -21.68 14.37
N ILE A 530 -20.08 -21.43 15.63
CA ILE A 530 -20.67 -22.46 16.50
C ILE A 530 -22.01 -22.95 15.92
N ALA A 531 -22.88 -22.04 15.49
CA ALA A 531 -24.18 -22.39 14.92
C ALA A 531 -24.03 -23.19 13.61
N ASP A 532 -23.06 -22.83 12.77
CA ASP A 532 -22.75 -23.55 11.53
C ASP A 532 -22.21 -24.96 11.83
N ALA A 533 -21.30 -25.09 12.78
CA ALA A 533 -20.77 -26.38 13.22
C ALA A 533 -21.86 -27.27 13.83
N GLN A 534 -22.74 -26.72 14.67
CA GLN A 534 -23.90 -27.43 15.21
C GLN A 534 -24.86 -27.87 14.10
N SER A 535 -25.09 -27.03 13.09
CA SER A 535 -25.92 -27.36 11.93
C SER A 535 -25.30 -28.47 11.07
N ALA A 536 -23.96 -28.58 11.08
CA ALA A 536 -23.21 -29.69 10.49
C ALA A 536 -23.17 -30.95 11.37
N GLY A 537 -23.84 -30.95 12.53
CA GLY A 537 -23.94 -32.10 13.44
C GLY A 537 -22.84 -32.20 14.50
N VAL A 538 -21.98 -31.18 14.64
CA VAL A 538 -20.96 -31.14 15.69
C VAL A 538 -21.62 -30.84 17.04
N THR A 539 -21.44 -31.73 18.02
CA THR A 539 -21.98 -31.59 19.37
C THR A 539 -20.91 -31.52 20.46
N ASP A 540 -19.66 -31.83 20.11
CA ASP A 540 -18.51 -31.77 21.02
C ASP A 540 -18.15 -30.31 21.34
N PRO A 541 -18.20 -29.89 22.63
CA PRO A 541 -17.86 -28.52 23.03
C PRO A 541 -16.45 -28.07 22.61
N GLU A 542 -15.47 -28.97 22.59
CA GLU A 542 -14.09 -28.63 22.21
C GLU A 542 -14.00 -28.33 20.71
N LEU A 543 -14.64 -29.15 19.88
CA LEU A 543 -14.70 -28.92 18.43
C LEU A 543 -15.48 -27.65 18.09
N LEU A 544 -16.52 -27.31 18.84
CA LEU A 544 -17.25 -26.05 18.68
C LEU A 544 -16.37 -24.84 19.04
N ALA A 545 -15.59 -24.92 20.12
CA ALA A 545 -14.65 -23.87 20.50
C ALA A 545 -13.51 -23.70 19.47
N GLN A 546 -13.03 -24.80 18.89
CA GLN A 546 -12.05 -24.78 17.81
C GLN A 546 -12.64 -24.13 16.53
N ALA A 547 -13.88 -24.45 16.16
CA ALA A 547 -14.56 -23.82 15.03
C ALA A 547 -14.71 -22.30 15.24
N ALA A 548 -15.10 -21.85 16.43
CA ALA A 548 -15.17 -20.45 16.79
C ALA A 548 -13.80 -19.76 16.67
N SER A 549 -12.75 -20.38 17.20
CA SER A 549 -11.38 -19.85 17.18
C SER A 549 -10.84 -19.74 15.75
N ALA A 550 -11.07 -20.76 14.93
CA ALA A 550 -10.67 -20.76 13.52
C ALA A 550 -11.40 -19.67 12.71
N ALA A 551 -12.70 -19.45 12.98
CA ALA A 551 -13.47 -18.40 12.32
C ALA A 551 -12.99 -16.99 12.71
N VAL A 552 -12.61 -16.78 13.98
CA VAL A 552 -11.99 -15.53 14.42
C VAL A 552 -10.65 -15.34 13.72
N LEU A 553 -9.76 -16.33 13.71
CA LEU A 553 -8.46 -16.22 13.03
C LEU A 553 -8.60 -15.86 11.55
N ALA A 554 -9.54 -16.49 10.85
CA ALA A 554 -9.80 -16.21 9.43
C ALA A 554 -10.40 -14.81 9.19
N SER A 555 -11.24 -14.33 10.10
CA SER A 555 -11.95 -13.05 9.96
C SER A 555 -11.21 -11.86 10.57
N TYR A 556 -10.23 -12.09 11.44
CA TYR A 556 -9.63 -11.05 12.29
C TYR A 556 -9.04 -9.92 11.46
N HIS A 557 -8.12 -10.26 10.56
CA HIS A 557 -7.38 -9.27 9.79
C HIS A 557 -8.29 -8.59 8.75
N GLY A 558 -8.87 -9.33 7.81
CA GLY A 558 -9.63 -8.72 6.70
C GLY A 558 -11.03 -8.21 7.06
N GLY A 559 -11.65 -8.75 8.11
CA GLY A 559 -13.03 -8.46 8.49
C GLY A 559 -13.14 -7.57 9.72
N LEU A 560 -12.66 -8.06 10.87
CA LEU A 560 -12.84 -7.40 12.18
C LEU A 560 -12.01 -6.12 12.29
N ALA A 561 -10.68 -6.25 12.23
CA ALA A 561 -9.77 -5.12 12.41
C ALA A 561 -9.87 -4.11 11.25
N SER A 562 -10.06 -4.58 10.01
CA SER A 562 -10.27 -3.71 8.84
C SER A 562 -11.48 -2.80 8.99
N ALA A 563 -12.64 -3.35 9.36
CA ALA A 563 -13.86 -2.56 9.53
C ALA A 563 -13.73 -1.53 10.67
N SER A 564 -13.17 -1.95 11.82
CA SER A 564 -12.99 -1.06 12.97
C SER A 564 -11.95 0.02 12.73
N CYS A 565 -10.83 -0.29 12.08
CA CYS A 565 -9.84 0.73 11.71
C CYS A 565 -10.33 1.68 10.62
N THR A 566 -11.17 1.20 9.70
CA THR A 566 -11.84 2.08 8.72
C THR A 566 -12.77 3.07 9.42
N GLN A 567 -13.54 2.61 10.42
CA GLN A 567 -14.34 3.49 11.27
C GLN A 567 -13.44 4.50 12.00
N ALA A 568 -12.39 4.03 12.67
CA ALA A 568 -11.48 4.89 13.41
C ALA A 568 -10.84 5.95 12.52
N ALA A 569 -10.44 5.61 11.29
CA ALA A 569 -9.91 6.56 10.32
C ALA A 569 -10.94 7.64 9.96
N ARG A 570 -12.21 7.27 9.72
CA ARG A 570 -13.29 8.23 9.44
C ARG A 570 -13.49 9.20 10.60
N GLU A 571 -13.70 8.65 11.80
CA GLU A 571 -13.92 9.45 13.01
C GLU A 571 -12.71 10.34 13.33
N PHE A 572 -11.49 9.85 13.09
CA PHE A 572 -10.27 10.62 13.23
C PHE A 572 -10.23 11.77 12.23
N PHE A 573 -10.56 11.54 10.96
CA PHE A 573 -10.54 12.55 9.89
C PHE A 573 -11.61 13.64 10.04
N GLU A 574 -12.74 13.34 10.68
CA GLU A 574 -13.78 14.33 10.99
C GLU A 574 -13.35 15.36 12.05
N GLN A 575 -12.19 15.18 12.67
CA GLN A 575 -11.64 16.17 13.57
C GLN A 575 -11.16 17.41 12.84
N ASN A 576 -11.41 18.59 13.44
CA ASN A 576 -10.90 19.85 12.94
C ASN A 576 -9.39 19.97 13.24
N PHE A 577 -8.54 19.34 12.43
CA PHE A 577 -7.07 19.45 12.55
C PHE A 577 -6.53 20.86 12.28
N ARG A 578 -7.37 21.76 11.77
CA ARG A 578 -7.04 23.18 11.53
C ARG A 578 -6.96 24.03 12.83
N GLN A 579 -6.58 23.45 13.96
CA GLN A 579 -6.33 24.19 15.20
C GLN A 579 -4.83 24.22 15.52
N SER A 580 -4.11 25.17 14.91
CA SER A 580 -2.87 25.73 15.45
C SER A 580 -2.59 27.08 14.82
#